data_AF-A0A9D5EG59-F1
#
_entry.id   AF-A0A9D5EG59-F1
#
_cell.length_a   1.000
_cell.length_b   1.000
_cell.length_c   1.000
_cell.angle_alpha   90.00
_cell.angle_beta   90.00
_cell.angle_gamma   90.00
#
_symmetry.space_group_name_H-M   'P 1'
#
loop_
_entity.id
_entity.type
_entity.pdbx_description
1 polymer ?
#
loop_
_entity_poly.entity_id
_entity_poly.type
_entity_poly.pdbx_seq_one_letter_code
_entity_poly.pdbx_strand_id
1 'polypeptide(L)'
;MRATFPIGQGSVWKSLLHMYGAECAWFESLQGNEAFVVPGDVPGKLPGNQLGEGGIGDLPDLRHKWEDLERRWTDYLAGMSPDTLEETVTRYSLALQTRLSLRRSDVLLHVCTHAHYTVAQVVNMLRQSGVTTLPQTMLTAMALHAGT
;
A
#
# COMPACT_ATOMS: atom_id res chain seq x y z
N MET A 1 9.59 16.19 -2.67
CA MET A 1 9.23 14.77 -2.39
C MET A 1 10.36 13.93 -1.80
N ARG A 2 11.64 14.23 -2.10
CA ARG A 2 12.79 13.44 -1.63
C ARG A 2 13.50 14.00 -0.39
N ALA A 3 12.94 15.05 0.22
CA ALA A 3 13.44 15.57 1.48
C ALA A 3 13.39 14.49 2.56
N THR A 4 14.37 14.51 3.47
CA THR A 4 14.53 13.52 4.52
C THR A 4 13.72 13.89 5.76
N PHE A 5 13.01 12.93 6.32
CA PHE A 5 12.23 13.08 7.55
C PHE A 5 12.52 11.94 8.54
N PRO A 6 12.43 12.15 9.86
CA PRO A 6 12.66 11.11 10.87
C PRO A 6 11.42 10.22 11.11
N ILE A 7 10.52 10.07 10.12
CA ILE A 7 9.27 9.32 10.25
C ILE A 7 9.02 8.49 8.98
N GLY A 8 8.17 7.46 9.09
CA GLY A 8 7.80 6.61 7.96
C GLY A 8 9.00 6.03 7.22
N GLN A 9 8.98 6.08 5.88
CA GLN A 9 10.07 5.59 5.04
C GLN A 9 11.16 6.64 4.77
N GLY A 10 11.19 7.71 5.57
CA GLY A 10 12.21 8.74 5.53
C GLY A 10 12.05 9.78 4.43
N SER A 11 11.08 9.65 3.51
CA SER A 11 10.70 10.70 2.56
C SER A 11 9.29 10.47 2.02
N VAL A 12 8.63 11.51 1.50
CA VAL A 12 7.32 11.37 0.85
C VAL A 12 7.41 10.36 -0.30
N TRP A 13 8.43 10.47 -1.14
CA TRP A 13 8.62 9.57 -2.28
C TRP A 13 8.72 8.09 -1.86
N LYS A 14 9.60 7.78 -0.89
CA LYS A 14 9.75 6.41 -0.39
C LYS A 14 8.49 5.89 0.30
N SER A 15 7.73 6.75 0.99
CA SER A 15 6.48 6.35 1.63
C SER A 15 5.41 6.01 0.60
N LEU A 16 5.33 6.72 -0.53
CA LEU A 16 4.40 6.39 -1.61
C LEU A 16 4.76 5.08 -2.30
N LEU A 17 6.06 4.86 -2.59
CA LEU A 17 6.53 3.59 -3.15
C LEU A 17 6.27 2.42 -2.20
N HIS A 18 6.51 2.61 -0.90
CA HIS A 18 6.22 1.60 0.11
C HIS A 18 4.74 1.25 0.20
N MET A 19 3.86 2.27 0.16
CA MET A 19 2.42 2.06 0.16
C MET A 19 2.00 1.22 -1.05
N TYR A 20 2.48 1.57 -2.24
CA TYR A 20 2.20 0.81 -3.48
C TYR A 20 2.71 -0.63 -3.41
N GLY A 21 3.94 -0.80 -2.94
CA GLY A 21 4.53 -2.14 -2.85
C GLY A 21 3.85 -3.01 -1.80
N ALA A 22 3.42 -2.44 -0.67
CA ALA A 22 2.69 -3.15 0.36
C ALA A 22 1.31 -3.59 -0.13
N GLU A 23 0.58 -2.70 -0.82
CA GLU A 23 -0.69 -3.00 -1.49
C GLU A 23 -0.54 -4.15 -2.48
N CYS A 24 0.43 -4.09 -3.40
CA CYS A 24 0.68 -5.17 -4.36
C CYS A 24 1.00 -6.50 -3.66
N ALA A 25 1.89 -6.49 -2.67
CA ALA A 25 2.30 -7.72 -1.97
C ALA A 25 1.11 -8.38 -1.25
N TRP A 26 0.21 -7.60 -0.65
CA TRP A 26 -0.99 -8.13 -0.02
C TRP A 26 -2.02 -8.59 -1.04
N PHE A 27 -2.26 -7.82 -2.11
CA PHE A 27 -3.17 -8.20 -3.20
C PHE A 27 -2.79 -9.54 -3.84
N GLU A 28 -1.49 -9.77 -4.02
CA GLU A 28 -0.97 -11.02 -4.59
C GLU A 28 -1.07 -12.18 -3.58
N SER A 29 -0.80 -11.92 -2.30
CA SER A 29 -0.99 -12.92 -1.24
C SER A 29 -2.46 -13.35 -1.11
N LEU A 30 -3.42 -12.42 -1.28
CA LEU A 30 -4.86 -12.71 -1.29
C LEU A 30 -5.27 -13.69 -2.40
N GLN A 31 -4.49 -13.75 -3.48
CA GLN A 31 -4.64 -14.65 -4.62
C GLN A 31 -3.72 -15.88 -4.53
N GLY A 32 -3.03 -16.08 -3.40
CA GLY A 32 -2.13 -17.21 -3.16
C GLY A 32 -0.69 -17.02 -3.66
N ASN A 33 -0.33 -15.84 -4.17
CA ASN A 33 1.03 -15.53 -4.62
C ASN A 33 1.85 -14.81 -3.53
N GLU A 34 2.34 -15.58 -2.56
CA GLU A 34 3.16 -15.05 -1.44
C GLU A 34 4.54 -14.55 -1.85
N ALA A 35 5.05 -14.99 -2.99
CA ALA A 35 6.40 -14.71 -3.46
C ALA A 35 6.46 -13.48 -4.38
N PHE A 36 5.35 -12.77 -4.57
CA PHE A 36 5.32 -11.61 -5.44
C PHE A 36 6.32 -10.53 -5.00
N VAL A 37 7.07 -10.03 -5.98
CA VAL A 37 7.98 -8.91 -5.83
C VAL A 37 7.62 -7.89 -6.90
N VAL A 38 7.38 -6.65 -6.48
CA VAL A 38 7.09 -5.53 -7.38
C VAL A 38 8.29 -5.33 -8.32
N PRO A 39 8.11 -5.06 -9.62
CA PRO A 39 9.21 -4.64 -10.48
C PRO A 39 10.04 -3.52 -9.85
N GLY A 40 11.37 -3.67 -9.89
CA GLY A 40 12.31 -2.78 -9.21
C GLY A 40 12.56 -3.08 -7.73
N ASP A 41 11.75 -3.89 -7.04
CA ASP A 41 12.08 -4.30 -5.68
C ASP A 41 13.12 -5.43 -5.67
N VAL A 42 14.00 -5.42 -4.67
CA VAL A 42 14.92 -6.54 -4.38
C VAL A 42 14.32 -7.43 -3.28
N PRO A 43 14.38 -8.77 -3.39
CA PRO A 43 13.91 -9.69 -2.36
C PRO A 43 14.55 -9.47 -0.98
N GLY A 44 13.82 -9.79 0.09
CA GLY A 44 14.32 -9.66 1.47
C GLY A 44 14.39 -8.23 2.00
N LYS A 45 13.84 -7.26 1.27
CA LYS A 45 13.67 -5.86 1.69
C LYS A 45 12.19 -5.52 1.87
N LEU A 46 11.91 -4.40 2.53
CA LEU A 46 10.54 -3.91 2.64
C LEU A 46 9.94 -3.66 1.24
N PRO A 47 8.64 -3.93 1.04
CA PRO A 47 7.98 -3.61 -0.22
C PRO A 47 8.10 -2.13 -0.57
N GLY A 48 8.28 -1.84 -1.86
CA GLY A 48 8.52 -0.50 -2.39
C GLY A 48 9.94 0.02 -2.20
N ASN A 49 10.92 -0.87 -1.99
CA ASN A 49 12.33 -0.47 -1.84
C ASN A 49 12.93 0.06 -3.14
N GLN A 50 12.46 -0.42 -4.30
CA GLN A 50 12.79 0.08 -5.64
C GLN A 50 14.31 0.23 -5.89
N LEU A 51 15.09 -0.75 -5.39
CA LEU A 51 16.56 -0.77 -5.48
C LEU A 51 17.11 -1.52 -6.70
N GLY A 52 16.26 -2.27 -7.41
CA GLY A 52 16.58 -3.07 -8.58
C GLY A 52 16.25 -2.37 -9.90
N GLU A 53 16.47 -3.09 -11.00
CA GLU A 53 16.16 -2.62 -12.35
C GLU A 53 14.65 -2.56 -12.62
N GLY A 54 14.23 -1.63 -13.47
CA GLY A 54 12.82 -1.46 -13.84
C GLY A 54 11.94 -0.86 -12.73
N GLY A 55 12.55 -0.21 -11.73
CA GLY A 55 11.82 0.49 -10.68
C GLY A 55 11.08 1.73 -11.16
N ILE A 56 10.09 2.12 -10.38
CA ILE A 56 9.25 3.29 -10.56
C ILE A 56 10.11 4.55 -10.40
N GLY A 57 10.29 5.29 -11.50
CA GLY A 57 11.19 6.43 -11.54
C GLY A 57 10.57 7.74 -11.03
N ASP A 58 9.26 7.91 -11.28
CA ASP A 58 8.57 9.18 -11.08
C ASP A 58 7.07 9.02 -10.74
N LEU A 59 6.45 10.16 -10.42
CA LEU A 59 5.06 10.23 -10.03
C LEU A 59 4.07 9.81 -11.14
N PRO A 60 4.24 10.23 -12.41
CA PRO A 60 3.40 9.75 -13.50
C PRO A 60 3.39 8.22 -13.63
N ASP A 61 4.56 7.57 -13.59
CA ASP A 61 4.64 6.11 -13.66
C ASP A 61 3.98 5.47 -12.43
N LEU A 62 4.25 5.98 -11.22
CA LEU A 62 3.58 5.49 -10.00
C LEU A 62 2.06 5.59 -10.10
N ARG A 63 1.54 6.70 -10.61
CA ARG A 63 0.10 6.94 -10.76
C ARG A 63 -0.51 5.93 -11.73
N HIS A 64 0.11 5.73 -12.89
CA HIS A 64 -0.38 4.78 -13.88
C HIS A 64 -0.45 3.35 -13.29
N LYS A 65 0.61 2.93 -12.59
CA LYS A 65 0.65 1.63 -11.91
C LYS A 65 -0.39 1.51 -10.78
N TRP A 66 -0.69 2.62 -10.11
CA TRP A 66 -1.71 2.66 -9.07
C TRP A 66 -3.12 2.51 -9.65
N GLU A 67 -3.43 3.21 -10.75
CA GLU A 67 -4.70 3.08 -11.48
C GLU A 67 -4.92 1.65 -11.96
N ASP A 68 -3.86 0.97 -12.41
CA ASP A 68 -3.92 -0.44 -12.78
C ASP A 68 -4.24 -1.35 -11.59
N LEU A 69 -3.59 -1.11 -10.44
CA LEU A 69 -3.84 -1.86 -9.22
C LEU A 69 -5.25 -1.62 -8.68
N GLU A 70 -5.77 -0.40 -8.77
CA GLU A 70 -7.13 -0.03 -8.36
C GLU A 70 -8.19 -0.78 -9.18
N ARG A 71 -8.00 -0.90 -10.50
CA ARG A 71 -8.90 -1.72 -11.34
C ARG A 71 -8.90 -3.18 -10.91
N ARG A 72 -7.72 -3.75 -10.67
CA ARG A 72 -7.58 -5.14 -10.18
C ARG A 72 -8.25 -5.35 -8.82
N TRP A 73 -8.13 -4.39 -7.91
CA TRP A 73 -8.83 -4.41 -6.63
C TRP A 73 -10.34 -4.35 -6.80
N THR A 74 -10.83 -3.48 -7.67
CA THR A 74 -12.27 -3.35 -7.97
C THR A 74 -12.84 -4.67 -8.47
N ASP A 75 -12.17 -5.30 -9.45
CA ASP A 75 -12.60 -6.59 -10.00
C ASP A 75 -12.56 -7.71 -8.94
N TYR A 76 -11.49 -7.75 -8.15
CA TYR A 76 -11.34 -8.73 -7.06
C TYR A 76 -12.44 -8.60 -6.01
N LEU A 77 -12.71 -7.38 -5.53
CA LEU A 77 -13.72 -7.11 -4.50
C LEU A 77 -15.15 -7.37 -5.01
N ALA A 78 -15.42 -7.09 -6.29
CA ALA A 78 -16.72 -7.36 -6.91
C ALA A 78 -17.06 -8.87 -6.95
N GLY A 79 -16.05 -9.73 -6.98
CA GLY A 79 -16.21 -11.19 -6.96
C GLY A 79 -16.33 -11.81 -5.56
N MET A 80 -16.21 -11.02 -4.49
CA MET A 80 -16.18 -11.57 -3.12
C MET A 80 -17.58 -11.93 -2.60
N SER A 81 -17.65 -13.02 -1.84
CA SER A 81 -18.81 -13.40 -1.03
C SER A 81 -18.47 -13.38 0.46
N PRO A 82 -19.47 -13.37 1.36
CA PRO A 82 -19.22 -13.50 2.79
C PRO A 82 -18.36 -14.71 3.17
N ASP A 83 -18.57 -15.86 2.51
CA ASP A 83 -17.78 -17.07 2.78
C ASP A 83 -16.31 -16.89 2.40
N THR A 84 -16.03 -16.18 1.30
CA THR A 84 -14.64 -15.92 0.89
C THR A 84 -13.87 -15.08 1.91
N LEU A 85 -14.56 -14.28 2.75
CA LEU A 85 -13.91 -13.47 3.79
C LEU A 85 -13.32 -14.33 4.93
N GLU A 86 -13.83 -15.53 5.12
CA GLU A 86 -13.38 -16.46 6.17
C GLU A 86 -12.22 -17.36 5.71
N GLU A 87 -11.90 -17.35 4.42
CA GLU A 87 -10.78 -18.13 3.87
C GLU A 87 -9.45 -17.71 4.47
N THR A 88 -8.54 -18.69 4.59
CA THR A 88 -7.19 -18.46 5.09
C THR A 88 -6.29 -17.94 4.00
N VAL A 89 -5.60 -16.83 4.29
CA VAL A 89 -4.57 -16.22 3.47
C VAL A 89 -3.24 -16.43 4.16
N THR A 90 -2.29 -17.04 3.47
CA THR A 90 -0.93 -17.22 3.98
C THR A 90 0.01 -16.18 3.39
N ARG A 91 0.98 -15.74 4.19
CA ARG A 91 2.05 -14.82 3.74
C ARG A 91 3.29 -14.94 4.62
N TYR A 92 4.49 -14.93 4.04
CA TYR A 92 5.71 -14.74 4.84
C TYR A 92 5.88 -13.27 5.27
N SER A 93 5.98 -13.03 6.58
CA SER A 93 6.24 -11.70 7.14
C SER A 93 7.73 -11.48 7.34
N LEU A 94 8.29 -10.54 6.58
CA LEU A 94 9.68 -10.08 6.81
C LEU A 94 9.86 -9.40 8.18
N ALA A 95 8.83 -8.71 8.68
CA ALA A 95 8.94 -8.02 9.97
C ALA A 95 8.98 -9.00 11.15
N LEU A 96 8.23 -10.10 11.06
CA LEU A 96 8.11 -11.11 12.11
C LEU A 96 8.96 -12.35 11.86
N GLN A 97 9.63 -12.44 10.71
CA GLN A 97 10.42 -13.58 10.26
C GLN A 97 9.68 -14.92 10.35
N THR A 98 8.37 -14.91 10.09
CA THR A 98 7.50 -16.08 10.22
C THR A 98 6.40 -16.08 9.17
N ARG A 99 5.83 -17.25 8.89
CA ARG A 99 4.66 -17.38 8.03
C ARG A 99 3.41 -17.04 8.82
N LEU A 100 2.63 -16.13 8.28
CA LEU A 100 1.32 -15.75 8.79
C LEU A 100 0.25 -16.61 8.13
N SER A 101 -0.81 -16.89 8.89
CA SER A 101 -2.03 -17.55 8.46
C SER A 101 -3.18 -16.73 9.03
N LEU A 102 -3.81 -15.94 8.18
CA LEU A 102 -4.77 -14.89 8.58
C LEU A 102 -6.11 -15.13 7.87
N ARG A 103 -7.22 -14.67 8.45
CA ARG A 103 -8.47 -14.61 7.71
C ARG A 103 -8.38 -13.54 6.62
N ARG A 104 -9.01 -13.77 5.47
CA ARG A 104 -9.04 -12.81 4.38
C ARG A 104 -9.60 -11.45 4.81
N SER A 105 -10.65 -11.45 5.64
CA SER A 105 -11.21 -10.22 6.23
C SER A 105 -10.18 -9.42 7.03
N ASP A 106 -9.37 -10.08 7.86
CA ASP A 106 -8.31 -9.42 8.64
C ASP A 106 -7.23 -8.81 7.73
N VAL A 107 -6.89 -9.49 6.63
CA VAL A 107 -5.94 -8.96 5.64
C VAL A 107 -6.51 -7.71 4.96
N LEU A 108 -7.78 -7.71 4.55
CA LEU A 108 -8.42 -6.55 3.93
C LEU A 108 -8.46 -5.34 4.89
N LEU A 109 -8.82 -5.57 6.16
CA LEU A 109 -8.78 -4.53 7.19
C LEU A 109 -7.35 -4.03 7.45
N HIS A 110 -6.37 -4.93 7.46
CA HIS A 110 -4.97 -4.58 7.61
C HIS A 110 -4.49 -3.67 6.46
N VAL A 111 -4.82 -3.99 5.21
CA VAL A 111 -4.45 -3.16 4.04
C VAL A 111 -5.01 -1.75 4.20
N CYS A 112 -6.30 -1.60 4.51
CA CYS A 112 -6.92 -0.29 4.71
C CYS A 112 -6.27 0.50 5.85
N THR A 113 -6.02 -0.14 7.00
CA THR A 113 -5.45 0.54 8.17
C THR A 113 -3.96 0.88 7.98
N HIS A 114 -3.20 0.03 7.27
CA HIS A 114 -1.82 0.32 6.87
C HIS A 114 -1.73 1.53 5.93
N ALA A 115 -2.64 1.63 4.96
CA ALA A 115 -2.72 2.78 4.08
C ALA A 115 -3.00 4.08 4.86
N HIS A 116 -3.99 4.08 5.76
CA HIS A 116 -4.30 5.23 6.61
C HIS A 116 -3.10 5.66 7.48
N TYR A 117 -2.41 4.69 8.08
CA TYR A 117 -1.20 4.95 8.88
C TYR A 117 -0.10 5.60 8.03
N THR A 118 0.18 5.06 6.85
CA THR A 118 1.22 5.58 5.95
C THR A 118 0.86 6.97 5.41
N VAL A 119 -0.40 7.18 5.04
CA VAL A 119 -0.91 8.47 4.56
C VAL A 119 -0.79 9.55 5.65
N ALA A 120 -1.08 9.24 6.91
CA ALA A 120 -0.92 10.20 8.00
C ALA A 120 0.55 10.66 8.15
N GLN A 121 1.51 9.76 7.97
CA GLN A 121 2.94 10.11 7.95
C GLN A 121 3.28 11.02 6.76
N VAL A 122 2.76 10.71 5.57
CA VAL A 122 2.96 11.53 4.36
C VAL A 122 2.38 12.94 4.54
N VAL A 123 1.16 13.06 5.07
CA VAL A 123 0.53 14.36 5.37
C VAL A 123 1.40 15.17 6.32
N ASN A 124 1.97 14.53 7.35
CA ASN A 124 2.87 15.21 8.27
C ASN A 124 4.16 15.69 7.56
N MET A 125 4.75 14.88 6.67
CA MET A 125 5.92 15.30 5.87
C MET A 125 5.58 16.47 4.93
N LEU A 126 4.40 16.45 4.29
CA LEU A 126 3.94 17.55 3.43
C LEU A 126 3.79 18.85 4.23
N ARG A 127 3.20 18.77 5.43
CA ARG A 127 3.09 19.91 6.35
C ARG A 127 4.46 20.47 6.74
N GLN A 128 5.41 19.61 7.09
CA GLN A 128 6.79 20.01 7.40
C GLN A 128 7.52 20.62 6.19
N SER A 129 7.08 20.30 4.97
CA SER A 129 7.57 20.90 3.72
C SER A 129 6.90 22.23 3.37
N GLY A 130 6.05 22.77 4.24
CA GLY A 130 5.34 24.05 4.02
C GLY A 130 4.09 23.94 3.14
N VAL A 131 3.60 22.73 2.84
CA VAL A 131 2.34 22.55 2.10
C VAL A 131 1.17 22.93 3.00
N THR A 132 0.38 23.91 2.54
CA THR A 132 -0.76 24.47 3.30
C THR A 132 -2.08 23.77 2.98
N THR A 133 -2.27 23.32 1.73
CA THR A 133 -3.42 22.52 1.32
C THR A 133 -3.07 21.05 1.40
N LEU A 134 -3.51 20.40 2.48
CA LEU A 134 -3.25 18.99 2.74
C LEU A 134 -4.46 18.13 2.36
N PRO A 135 -4.26 16.89 1.90
CA PRO A 135 -5.36 15.99 1.59
C PRO A 135 -6.18 15.67 2.85
N GLN A 136 -7.48 15.46 2.67
CA GLN A 136 -8.39 14.98 3.72
C GLN A 136 -8.30 13.46 3.80
N THR A 137 -7.86 12.93 4.94
CA THR A 137 -7.54 11.51 5.09
C THR A 137 -8.36 10.82 6.18
N MET A 138 -9.28 11.57 6.81
CA MET A 138 -10.25 11.02 7.75
C MET A 138 -11.37 10.33 6.96
N LEU A 139 -11.73 9.10 7.34
CA LEU A 139 -12.82 8.35 6.68
C LEU A 139 -14.12 9.16 6.57
N THR A 140 -14.48 9.89 7.62
CA THR A 140 -15.67 10.75 7.62
C THR A 140 -15.58 11.88 6.59
N ALA A 141 -14.40 12.45 6.37
CA ALA A 141 -14.20 13.50 5.38
C ALA A 141 -14.15 12.95 3.94
N MET A 142 -13.63 11.73 3.74
CA MET A 142 -13.63 11.08 2.43
C MET A 142 -15.03 10.61 2.02
N ALA A 143 -15.83 10.10 2.97
CA ALA A 143 -17.21 9.69 2.71
C ALA A 143 -18.09 10.84 2.20
N LEU A 144 -17.82 12.08 2.63
CA LEU A 144 -18.53 13.27 2.15
C LEU A 144 -18.15 13.68 0.73
N HIS A 145 -16.93 13.35 0.26
CA HIS A 145 -16.47 13.68 -1.09
C HIS A 145 -16.94 12.67 -2.14
N ALA A 146 -17.28 11.44 -1.76
CA ALA A 146 -17.77 10.42 -2.70
C ALA A 146 -19.21 10.67 -3.21
N GLY A 147 -19.89 11.70 -2.69
CA GLY A 147 -21.27 12.06 -3.04
C GLY A 147 -21.42 13.27 -3.98
N THR A 148 -20.33 13.76 -4.58
CA THR A 148 -20.31 14.87 -5.56
C THR A 148 -19.60 14.45 -6.83
#